data_AF-A0AB36XXN5-F1
#
_entry.id   AF-A0AB36XXN5-F1
#
_cell.length_a   1.000
_cell.length_b   1.000
_cell.length_c   1.000
_cell.angle_alpha   90.00
_cell.angle_beta   90.00
_cell.angle_gamma   90.00
#
_symmetry.space_group_name_H-M   'P 1'
#
loop_
_entity.id
_entity.type
_entity.pdbx_description
1 polymer ?
#
loop_
_entity_poly.entity_id
_entity_poly.type
_entity_poly.pdbx_seq_one_letter_code
_entity_poly.pdbx_strand_id
1 'polypeptide(L)'
;MGSKIPEARNALGAKVSALQYEGSPVGQLSCPSNGCEARLSFVKRHDRRYATKTIEVAPCFRLKKRFNHDANCKYNLGGQLSIIAKGSSSDLFSAISASKFEFRLHILIKALWELDDEEVDARGRGWGSPESQNKSYGNKGRLSNYLKTLGQILELRALCEDNDELKNLVTLKSKETTIPWSKFYFDHSNLCDFTRYYGTGTLTIPLAISGYVQDIRPPSERFPHHVAELTSPYVEPDKNGVVRKPVPQVILKQSALASLLKRQHEYIFFGQWKARVRRTSGRGENSNQTWLFENIEMYIDQADHFIEC
;
A
#
# COMPACT_ATOMS: atom_id res chain seq x y z
N MET A 1 -11.53 -6.13 -6.82
CA MET A 1 -11.14 -5.60 -8.14
C MET A 1 -9.88 -6.29 -8.73
N GLY A 2 -9.99 -7.53 -9.20
CA GLY A 2 -8.85 -8.38 -9.64
C GLY A 2 -7.92 -7.81 -10.74
N SER A 3 -6.92 -8.62 -11.10
CA SER A 3 -5.78 -8.24 -11.95
C SER A 3 -6.10 -7.45 -13.19
N LYS A 4 -5.35 -6.37 -13.43
CA LYS A 4 -5.32 -5.73 -14.74
C LYS A 4 -4.63 -6.65 -15.72
N ILE A 5 -5.39 -7.11 -16.70
CA ILE A 5 -4.91 -7.97 -17.78
C ILE A 5 -4.89 -7.10 -19.05
N PRO A 6 -3.73 -6.93 -19.70
CA PRO A 6 -3.60 -6.01 -20.84
C PRO A 6 -4.25 -6.54 -22.13
N GLU A 7 -4.39 -7.86 -22.23
CA GLU A 7 -4.91 -8.57 -23.40
C GLU A 7 -5.96 -9.61 -23.00
N ALA A 8 -6.88 -9.92 -23.90
CA ALA A 8 -7.86 -10.98 -23.73
C ALA A 8 -7.97 -11.80 -25.00
N ARG A 9 -8.56 -12.98 -24.90
CA ARG A 9 -8.98 -13.78 -26.03
C ARG A 9 -10.45 -13.48 -26.33
N ASN A 10 -10.77 -13.13 -27.58
CA ASN A 10 -12.14 -12.89 -28.00
C ASN A 10 -12.87 -14.21 -28.33
N ALA A 11 -14.15 -14.13 -28.70
CA ALA A 11 -14.97 -15.29 -29.06
C ALA A 11 -14.43 -16.11 -30.26
N LEU A 12 -13.62 -15.49 -31.12
CA LEU A 12 -12.97 -16.16 -32.27
C LEU A 12 -11.63 -16.81 -31.89
N GLY A 13 -11.23 -16.73 -30.62
CA GLY A 13 -9.96 -17.27 -30.14
C GLY A 13 -8.75 -16.36 -30.39
N ALA A 14 -8.94 -15.17 -30.98
CA ALA A 14 -7.87 -14.22 -31.26
C ALA A 14 -7.56 -13.35 -30.03
N LYS A 15 -6.27 -12.98 -29.86
CA LYS A 15 -5.85 -12.03 -28.83
C LYS A 15 -6.22 -10.60 -29.23
N VAL A 16 -6.73 -9.84 -28.27
CA VAL A 16 -7.11 -8.44 -28.43
C VAL A 16 -6.59 -7.65 -27.23
N SER A 17 -5.97 -6.48 -27.47
CA SER A 17 -5.55 -5.60 -26.38
C SER A 17 -6.73 -4.81 -25.82
N ALA A 18 -6.63 -4.34 -24.57
CA ALA A 18 -7.68 -3.54 -23.96
C ALA A 18 -7.94 -2.22 -24.73
N LEU A 19 -6.89 -1.65 -25.33
CA LEU A 19 -6.98 -0.47 -26.18
C LEU A 19 -7.78 -0.74 -27.47
N GLN A 20 -7.51 -1.87 -28.14
CA GLN A 20 -8.23 -2.26 -29.35
C GLN A 20 -9.70 -2.60 -29.06
N TYR A 21 -9.94 -3.31 -27.96
CA TYR A 21 -11.29 -3.73 -27.57
C TYR A 21 -12.18 -2.53 -27.20
N GLU A 22 -11.61 -1.47 -26.63
CA GLU A 22 -12.35 -0.26 -26.27
C GLU A 22 -13.06 0.39 -27.47
N GLY A 23 -12.46 0.31 -28.66
CA GLY A 23 -13.04 0.90 -29.88
C GLY A 23 -14.30 0.17 -30.38
N SER A 24 -14.46 -1.12 -30.05
CA SER A 24 -15.64 -1.91 -30.41
C SER A 24 -15.83 -3.06 -29.42
N PRO A 25 -16.43 -2.80 -28.24
CA PRO A 25 -16.44 -3.75 -27.13
C PRO A 25 -17.55 -4.79 -27.32
N VAL A 26 -17.33 -5.76 -28.21
CA VAL A 26 -18.30 -6.80 -28.55
C VAL A 26 -17.76 -8.18 -28.22
N GLY A 27 -18.65 -9.00 -27.64
CA GLY A 27 -18.43 -10.43 -27.44
C GLY A 27 -17.94 -10.81 -26.05
N GLN A 28 -17.79 -12.12 -25.86
CA GLN A 28 -17.24 -12.66 -24.62
C GLN A 28 -15.71 -12.65 -24.67
N LEU A 29 -15.12 -12.37 -23.52
CA LEU A 29 -13.69 -12.31 -23.32
C LEU A 29 -13.24 -13.42 -22.39
N SER A 30 -12.16 -14.09 -22.75
CA SER A 30 -11.50 -15.09 -21.92
C SER A 30 -10.03 -14.78 -21.73
N CYS A 31 -9.42 -15.46 -20.78
CA CYS A 31 -8.00 -15.34 -20.46
C CYS A 31 -7.13 -15.58 -21.71
N PRO A 32 -6.09 -14.75 -21.96
CA PRO A 32 -5.20 -14.98 -23.09
C PRO A 32 -4.14 -16.06 -22.80
N SER A 33 -4.02 -16.53 -21.54
CA SER A 33 -3.10 -17.60 -21.17
C SER A 33 -3.50 -18.92 -21.83
N ASN A 34 -2.52 -19.68 -22.32
CA ASN A 34 -2.77 -21.00 -22.90
C ASN A 34 -3.33 -21.93 -21.81
N GLY A 35 -4.35 -22.71 -22.17
CA GLY A 35 -5.02 -23.62 -21.26
C GLY A 35 -5.86 -22.95 -20.16
N CYS A 36 -6.14 -21.64 -20.28
CA CYS A 36 -7.02 -20.96 -19.33
C CYS A 36 -8.31 -20.43 -19.96
N GLU A 37 -9.46 -20.82 -19.42
CA GLU A 37 -10.79 -20.45 -19.95
C GLU A 37 -11.51 -19.39 -19.12
N ALA A 38 -10.83 -18.82 -18.13
CA ALA A 38 -11.41 -17.84 -17.21
C ALA A 38 -12.02 -16.65 -17.96
N ARG A 39 -13.28 -16.33 -17.64
CA ARG A 39 -13.99 -15.21 -18.26
C ARG A 39 -13.51 -13.88 -17.70
N LEU A 40 -13.36 -12.92 -18.61
CA LEU A 40 -12.93 -11.57 -18.28
C LEU A 40 -14.07 -10.56 -18.47
N SER A 41 -13.93 -9.43 -17.81
CA SER A 41 -14.71 -8.21 -17.97
C SER A 41 -13.78 -7.09 -18.41
N PHE A 42 -14.28 -6.20 -19.27
CA PHE A 42 -13.56 -5.02 -19.71
C PHE A 42 -13.77 -3.86 -18.74
N VAL A 43 -12.69 -3.18 -18.38
CA VAL A 43 -12.67 -1.92 -17.64
C VAL A 43 -12.26 -0.85 -18.63
N LYS A 44 -13.22 0.02 -18.96
CA LYS A 44 -12.98 1.19 -19.81
C LYS A 44 -11.97 2.13 -19.17
N ARG A 45 -11.27 2.91 -20.00
CA ARG A 45 -10.49 4.04 -19.50
C ARG A 45 -11.36 4.92 -18.60
N HIS A 46 -10.76 5.43 -17.54
CA HIS A 46 -11.47 6.30 -16.61
C HIS A 46 -10.48 7.25 -15.94
N ASP A 47 -11.01 8.37 -15.48
CA ASP A 47 -10.23 9.36 -14.77
C ASP A 47 -10.08 8.99 -13.30
N ARG A 48 -8.84 9.03 -12.81
CA ARG A 48 -8.54 9.00 -11.39
C ARG A 48 -8.23 10.42 -10.91
N ARG A 49 -9.12 10.93 -10.06
CA ARG A 49 -9.00 12.26 -9.48
C ARG A 49 -8.15 12.25 -8.21
N TYR A 50 -7.14 13.10 -8.19
CA TYR A 50 -6.37 13.50 -7.02
C TYR A 50 -6.83 14.89 -6.59
N ALA A 51 -6.45 15.31 -5.38
CA ALA A 51 -6.79 16.65 -4.91
C ALA A 51 -6.23 17.78 -5.80
N THR A 52 -5.14 17.52 -6.52
CA THR A 52 -4.42 18.52 -7.33
C THR A 52 -4.46 18.28 -8.83
N LYS A 53 -4.73 17.05 -9.26
CA LYS A 53 -4.68 16.65 -10.68
C LYS A 53 -5.65 15.53 -10.98
N THR A 54 -5.97 15.35 -12.24
CA THR A 54 -6.69 14.17 -12.74
C THR A 54 -5.75 13.41 -13.67
N ILE A 55 -5.62 12.11 -13.50
CA ILE A 55 -4.86 11.25 -14.41
C ILE A 55 -5.83 10.30 -15.13
N GLU A 56 -5.62 10.08 -16.42
CA GLU A 56 -6.35 9.06 -17.16
C GLU A 56 -5.75 7.68 -16.81
N VAL A 57 -6.60 6.74 -16.40
CA VAL A 57 -6.23 5.35 -16.19
C VAL A 57 -6.55 4.58 -17.47
N ALA A 58 -5.52 3.96 -18.06
CA ALA A 58 -5.65 3.15 -19.27
C ALA A 58 -6.67 2.01 -19.11
N PRO A 59 -7.35 1.62 -20.21
CA PRO A 59 -8.30 0.50 -20.18
C PRO A 59 -7.57 -0.82 -19.89
N CYS A 60 -8.27 -1.76 -19.28
CA CYS A 60 -7.73 -3.08 -18.97
C CYS A 60 -8.84 -4.14 -18.93
N PHE A 61 -8.47 -5.41 -18.98
CA PHE A 61 -9.37 -6.50 -18.65
C PHE A 61 -9.19 -6.92 -17.20
N ARG A 62 -10.22 -7.55 -16.64
CA ARG A 62 -10.21 -8.11 -15.28
C ARG A 62 -10.96 -9.41 -15.25
N LEU A 63 -10.61 -10.29 -14.31
CA LEU A 63 -11.37 -11.50 -14.04
C LEU A 63 -12.82 -11.16 -13.69
N LYS A 64 -13.76 -11.81 -14.38
CA LYS A 64 -15.19 -11.62 -14.15
C LYS A 64 -15.56 -12.24 -12.79
N LYS A 65 -16.43 -11.57 -12.03
CA LYS A 65 -16.90 -12.07 -10.72
C LYS A 65 -17.39 -13.53 -10.84
N ARG A 66 -17.03 -14.36 -9.86
CA ARG A 66 -17.36 -15.81 -9.77
C ARG A 66 -16.66 -16.71 -10.80
N PHE A 67 -15.71 -16.18 -11.56
CA PHE A 67 -14.79 -16.99 -12.37
C PHE A 67 -13.42 -16.97 -11.72
N ASN A 68 -12.66 -18.06 -11.90
CA ASN A 68 -11.29 -18.20 -11.42
C ASN A 68 -10.39 -18.52 -12.61
N HIS A 69 -9.12 -18.12 -12.51
CA HIS A 69 -8.09 -18.61 -13.42
C HIS A 69 -7.70 -20.05 -13.08
N ASP A 70 -7.28 -20.83 -14.07
CA ASP A 70 -6.74 -22.18 -13.85
C ASP A 70 -5.43 -22.13 -13.07
N ALA A 71 -5.08 -23.20 -12.34
CA ALA A 71 -3.96 -23.22 -11.40
C ALA A 71 -2.60 -22.82 -12.03
N ASN A 72 -2.37 -23.19 -13.29
CA ASN A 72 -1.11 -22.91 -14.00
C ASN A 72 -1.15 -21.60 -14.79
N CYS A 73 -2.28 -20.89 -14.79
CA CYS A 73 -2.45 -19.66 -15.55
C CYS A 73 -1.46 -18.59 -15.07
N LYS A 74 -0.84 -17.85 -15.99
CA LYS A 74 0.04 -16.71 -15.64
C LYS A 74 -0.63 -15.58 -14.88
N TYR A 75 -1.96 -15.57 -14.86
CA TYR A 75 -2.77 -14.64 -14.07
C TYR A 75 -3.36 -15.30 -12.81
N ASN A 76 -3.13 -16.59 -12.59
CA ASN A 76 -3.39 -17.28 -11.32
C ASN A 76 -2.11 -17.38 -10.50
N LEU A 77 -1.62 -16.25 -10.00
CA LEU A 77 -0.41 -16.25 -9.21
C LEU A 77 -0.56 -17.07 -7.92
N GLY A 78 -1.76 -17.20 -7.33
CA GLY A 78 -1.98 -18.11 -6.20
C GLY A 78 -1.69 -19.58 -6.54
N GLY A 79 -2.15 -20.04 -7.71
CA GLY A 79 -1.84 -21.36 -8.24
C GLY A 79 -0.36 -21.52 -8.63
N GLN A 80 0.22 -20.51 -9.29
CA GLN A 80 1.65 -20.52 -9.65
C GLN A 80 2.56 -20.51 -8.42
N LEU A 81 2.22 -19.71 -7.41
CA LEU A 81 2.92 -19.68 -6.14
C LEU A 81 2.78 -21.01 -5.40
N SER A 82 1.62 -21.68 -5.44
CA SER A 82 1.48 -23.05 -4.89
C SER A 82 2.39 -24.06 -5.59
N ILE A 83 2.59 -23.94 -6.91
CA ILE A 83 3.46 -24.81 -7.70
C ILE A 83 4.94 -24.52 -7.39
N ILE A 84 5.34 -23.25 -7.35
CA ILE A 84 6.70 -22.81 -7.01
C ILE A 84 7.04 -23.21 -5.56
N ALA A 85 6.09 -23.02 -4.65
CA ALA A 85 6.19 -23.41 -3.25
C ALA A 85 6.41 -24.92 -3.05
N LYS A 86 5.78 -25.76 -3.89
CA LYS A 86 6.02 -27.21 -3.90
C LYS A 86 7.40 -27.62 -4.43
N GLY A 87 8.10 -26.71 -5.14
CA GLY A 87 9.39 -26.97 -5.78
C GLY A 87 10.58 -26.19 -5.18
N SER A 88 10.38 -25.40 -4.14
CA SER A 88 11.42 -24.54 -3.54
C SER A 88 11.74 -24.97 -2.10
N SER A 89 13.01 -24.89 -1.71
CA SER A 89 13.50 -25.23 -0.36
C SER A 89 13.56 -24.04 0.61
N SER A 90 13.10 -22.85 0.23
CA SER A 90 13.08 -21.69 1.14
C SER A 90 11.87 -21.71 2.08
N ASP A 91 12.04 -21.28 3.33
CA ASP A 91 10.98 -21.24 4.33
C ASP A 91 9.84 -20.26 4.03
N LEU A 92 10.11 -19.20 3.25
CA LEU A 92 9.08 -18.28 2.76
C LEU A 92 8.16 -18.96 1.74
N PHE A 93 8.75 -19.71 0.81
CA PHE A 93 8.03 -20.43 -0.23
C PHE A 93 7.37 -21.72 0.29
N SER A 94 7.94 -22.42 1.26
CA SER A 94 7.28 -23.58 1.89
C SER A 94 5.99 -23.18 2.62
N ALA A 95 5.95 -22.01 3.28
CA ALA A 95 4.75 -21.47 3.93
C ALA A 95 3.63 -21.07 2.94
N ILE A 96 4.01 -20.65 1.73
CA ILE A 96 3.08 -20.31 0.63
C ILE A 96 2.32 -21.54 0.12
N SER A 97 2.88 -22.76 0.26
CA SER A 97 2.27 -24.00 -0.25
C SER A 97 0.99 -24.43 0.50
N ALA A 98 0.78 -23.96 1.73
CA ALA A 98 -0.20 -24.54 2.68
C ALA A 98 -1.64 -23.99 2.55
N SER A 99 -1.96 -23.23 1.51
CA SER A 99 -3.33 -22.75 1.21
C SER A 99 -4.02 -21.98 2.35
N LYS A 100 -3.43 -20.83 2.70
CA LYS A 100 -4.00 -19.58 3.26
C LYS A 100 -2.77 -18.68 3.50
N PHE A 101 -2.71 -17.49 2.91
CA PHE A 101 -1.52 -16.62 3.00
C PHE A 101 -1.50 -15.86 4.35
N GLU A 102 -1.35 -16.60 5.45
CA GLU A 102 -1.07 -16.03 6.77
C GLU A 102 0.43 -15.74 6.86
N PHE A 103 0.82 -14.52 6.54
CA PHE A 103 2.16 -14.06 6.84
C PHE A 103 2.17 -13.59 8.28
N ARG A 104 3.03 -14.18 9.10
CA ARG A 104 3.29 -13.60 10.41
C ARG A 104 4.14 -12.34 10.18
N LEU A 105 3.68 -11.17 10.60
CA LEU A 105 4.47 -9.94 10.60
C LEU A 105 5.79 -10.19 11.33
N HIS A 106 5.75 -10.97 12.41
CA HIS A 106 6.96 -11.41 13.11
C HIS A 106 7.78 -12.47 12.36
N ILE A 107 7.26 -13.18 11.36
CA ILE A 107 8.05 -14.04 10.45
C ILE A 107 8.66 -13.20 9.33
N LEU A 108 7.95 -12.21 8.78
CA LEU A 108 8.56 -11.21 7.89
C LEU A 108 9.70 -10.47 8.61
N ILE A 109 9.52 -10.20 9.91
CA ILE A 109 10.54 -9.61 10.82
C ILE A 109 11.52 -10.67 11.38
N LYS A 110 11.23 -11.97 11.42
CA LYS A 110 12.17 -13.01 11.92
C LYS A 110 13.06 -13.53 10.80
N ALA A 111 12.51 -13.78 9.61
CA ALA A 111 13.28 -14.01 8.38
C ALA A 111 14.20 -12.81 8.06
N LEU A 112 13.90 -11.64 8.63
CA LEU A 112 14.73 -10.43 8.66
C LEU A 112 15.95 -10.53 9.58
N TRP A 113 15.83 -11.28 10.68
CA TRP A 113 16.73 -11.28 11.85
C TRP A 113 17.49 -12.58 12.06
N GLU A 114 17.48 -13.51 11.10
CA GLU A 114 18.39 -14.67 11.11
C GLU A 114 19.83 -14.25 10.77
N LEU A 115 20.40 -13.44 11.68
CA LEU A 115 21.73 -13.55 12.25
C LEU A 115 21.57 -13.13 13.74
N ASP A 116 21.69 -14.14 14.61
CA ASP A 116 21.69 -14.17 16.08
C ASP A 116 20.34 -14.21 16.85
N ASP A 117 20.04 -15.42 17.33
CA ASP A 117 18.78 -15.90 17.93
C ASP A 117 18.53 -15.51 19.41
N GLU A 118 19.43 -14.79 20.09
CA GLU A 118 19.32 -14.63 21.55
C GLU A 118 18.62 -13.34 22.06
N GLU A 119 18.34 -12.35 21.19
CA GLU A 119 17.81 -11.04 21.66
C GLU A 119 16.30 -10.83 21.48
N VAL A 120 15.58 -11.77 20.85
CA VAL A 120 14.17 -11.61 20.46
C VAL A 120 13.23 -11.61 21.67
N ASP A 121 13.53 -12.40 22.71
CA ASP A 121 12.71 -12.47 23.92
C ASP A 121 12.96 -11.31 24.90
N ALA A 122 14.15 -10.68 24.85
CA ALA A 122 14.48 -9.57 25.74
C ALA A 122 13.89 -8.22 25.25
N ARG A 123 13.70 -8.05 23.93
CA ARG A 123 13.34 -6.76 23.31
C ARG A 123 11.86 -6.56 23.03
N GLY A 124 11.02 -7.57 23.26
CA GLY A 124 9.56 -7.46 23.26
C GLY A 124 8.98 -6.51 24.31
N ARG A 125 9.79 -6.07 25.29
CA ARG A 125 9.44 -5.11 26.35
C ARG A 125 9.78 -3.64 26.03
N GLY A 126 10.20 -3.32 24.80
CA GLY A 126 10.63 -1.98 24.42
C GLY A 126 9.63 -1.15 23.58
N TRP A 127 8.39 -1.62 23.41
CA TRP A 127 7.39 -0.84 22.67
C TRP A 127 6.49 -0.08 23.64
N GLY A 128 6.94 1.10 24.08
CA GLY A 128 6.08 2.07 24.78
C GLY A 128 6.53 2.61 26.13
N SER A 129 7.80 3.00 26.32
CA SER A 129 8.20 3.80 27.49
C SER A 129 8.77 5.15 27.06
N PRO A 130 8.26 6.29 27.60
CA PRO A 130 8.77 7.61 27.30
C PRO A 130 9.92 7.95 28.24
N GLU A 131 11.08 7.30 28.10
CA GLU A 131 12.27 7.72 28.86
C GLU A 131 13.52 7.00 28.35
N SER A 132 14.41 7.74 27.69
CA SER A 132 15.82 7.81 28.07
C SER A 132 16.60 8.61 27.03
N GLN A 133 17.33 9.57 27.56
CA GLN A 133 18.19 10.47 26.84
C GLN A 133 19.39 9.74 26.23
N ASN A 134 19.85 10.29 25.10
CA ASN A 134 21.26 10.41 24.72
C ASN A 134 22.10 9.13 24.79
N LYS A 135 22.01 8.27 23.76
CA LYS A 135 23.12 7.38 23.39
C LYS A 135 23.22 7.25 21.87
N SER A 136 24.33 7.73 21.33
CA SER A 136 24.79 7.45 19.97
C SER A 136 25.04 5.94 19.84
N TYR A 137 24.23 5.24 19.02
CA TYR A 137 24.39 3.81 18.74
C TYR A 137 24.64 3.59 17.24
N GLY A 138 25.67 2.80 16.92
CA GLY A 138 26.06 2.45 15.55
C GLY A 138 24.97 1.67 14.81
N ASN A 139 24.50 2.23 13.70
CA ASN A 139 23.18 1.97 13.11
C ASN A 139 23.13 0.94 11.96
N LYS A 140 24.18 0.14 11.75
CA LYS A 140 24.29 -0.69 10.53
C LYS A 140 23.28 -1.87 10.46
N GLY A 141 22.96 -2.51 11.59
CA GLY A 141 22.05 -3.67 11.61
C GLY A 141 20.54 -3.32 11.57
N ARG A 142 20.15 -2.11 11.98
CA ARG A 142 18.73 -1.69 11.96
C ARG A 142 18.30 -1.24 10.56
N LEU A 143 19.20 -0.54 9.86
CA LEU A 143 19.02 -0.08 8.48
C LEU A 143 18.80 -1.24 7.50
N SER A 144 19.61 -2.30 7.57
CA SER A 144 19.46 -3.48 6.71
C SER A 144 18.10 -4.16 6.90
N ASN A 145 17.60 -4.18 8.13
CA ASN A 145 16.33 -4.81 8.48
C ASN A 145 15.14 -4.00 7.97
N TYR A 146 15.17 -2.68 8.11
CA TYR A 146 14.11 -1.83 7.56
C TYR A 146 14.07 -1.86 6.02
N LEU A 147 15.24 -1.79 5.35
CA LEU A 147 15.30 -1.87 3.90
C LEU A 147 14.81 -3.22 3.36
N LYS A 148 15.16 -4.33 4.02
CA LYS A 148 14.64 -5.65 3.66
C LYS A 148 13.13 -5.77 3.93
N THR A 149 12.61 -5.15 5.00
CA THR A 149 11.16 -5.06 5.24
C THR A 149 10.45 -4.30 4.12
N LEU A 150 10.98 -3.14 3.73
CA LEU A 150 10.44 -2.34 2.64
C LEU A 150 10.52 -3.06 1.29
N GLY A 151 11.60 -3.80 1.03
CA GLY A 151 11.72 -4.68 -0.14
C GLY A 151 10.64 -5.77 -0.17
N GLN A 152 10.38 -6.43 0.96
CA GLN A 152 9.29 -7.41 1.06
C GLN A 152 7.89 -6.77 0.92
N ILE A 153 7.69 -5.56 1.44
CA ILE A 153 6.44 -4.81 1.25
C ILE A 153 6.26 -4.45 -0.23
N LEU A 154 7.33 -4.08 -0.94
CA LEU A 154 7.31 -3.85 -2.39
C LEU A 154 6.93 -5.13 -3.15
N GLU A 155 7.52 -6.27 -2.80
CA GLU A 155 7.18 -7.57 -3.40
C GLU A 155 5.72 -7.95 -3.15
N LEU A 156 5.24 -7.84 -1.89
CA LEU A 156 3.86 -8.10 -1.53
C LEU A 156 2.89 -7.13 -2.21
N ARG A 157 3.27 -5.85 -2.32
CA ARG A 157 2.54 -4.84 -3.10
C ARG A 157 2.41 -5.30 -4.54
N ALA A 158 3.51 -5.66 -5.21
CA ALA A 158 3.49 -6.11 -6.61
C ALA A 158 2.59 -7.35 -6.81
N LEU A 159 2.58 -8.28 -5.84
CA LEU A 159 1.68 -9.43 -5.85
C LEU A 159 0.19 -9.03 -5.66
N CYS A 160 -0.08 -7.94 -4.93
CA CYS A 160 -1.42 -7.50 -4.58
C CYS A 160 -2.01 -6.40 -5.49
N GLU A 161 -1.19 -5.58 -6.15
CA GLU A 161 -1.57 -4.38 -6.92
C GLU A 161 -2.62 -4.66 -7.98
N ASP A 162 -2.55 -5.87 -8.51
CA ASP A 162 -3.43 -6.40 -9.52
C ASP A 162 -3.97 -7.74 -9.03
N ASN A 163 -4.31 -7.97 -7.77
CA ASN A 163 -5.00 -9.20 -7.42
C ASN A 163 -5.77 -9.09 -6.11
N ASP A 164 -7.05 -8.70 -6.20
CA ASP A 164 -7.91 -8.63 -5.02
C ASP A 164 -8.14 -9.96 -4.31
N GLU A 165 -8.07 -11.08 -5.02
CA GLU A 165 -8.18 -12.37 -4.36
C GLU A 165 -6.98 -12.58 -3.43
N LEU A 166 -5.76 -12.35 -3.93
CA LEU A 166 -4.56 -12.34 -3.08
C LEU A 166 -4.65 -11.27 -1.99
N LYS A 167 -5.06 -10.04 -2.32
CA LYS A 167 -5.21 -8.94 -1.35
C LYS A 167 -6.14 -9.30 -0.18
N ASN A 168 -7.18 -10.09 -0.44
CA ASN A 168 -8.14 -10.53 0.58
C ASN A 168 -7.66 -11.76 1.37
N LEU A 169 -6.75 -12.56 0.80
CA LEU A 169 -6.19 -13.74 1.44
C LEU A 169 -4.91 -13.41 2.24
N VAL A 170 -4.20 -12.34 1.88
CA VAL A 170 -3.01 -11.87 2.59
C VAL A 170 -3.41 -11.24 3.91
N THR A 171 -2.97 -11.88 4.98
CA THR A 171 -3.10 -11.37 6.34
C THR A 171 -1.74 -11.34 7.02
N LEU A 172 -1.49 -10.29 7.79
CA LEU A 172 -0.28 -10.07 8.58
C LEU A 172 -0.59 -10.32 10.05
N LYS A 173 0.02 -11.34 10.66
CA LYS A 173 -0.13 -11.60 12.09
C LYS A 173 0.91 -10.84 12.92
N SER A 174 0.46 -9.90 13.73
CA SER A 174 1.29 -9.18 14.70
C SER A 174 0.89 -9.62 16.11
N LYS A 175 1.80 -10.33 16.81
CA LYS A 175 1.50 -10.95 18.12
C LYS A 175 0.24 -11.83 18.05
N GLU A 176 -0.85 -11.40 18.70
CA GLU A 176 -2.15 -12.09 18.74
C GLU A 176 -3.16 -11.53 17.72
N THR A 177 -2.81 -10.45 17.00
CA THR A 177 -3.73 -9.76 16.10
C THR A 177 -3.41 -10.09 14.65
N THR A 178 -4.41 -10.56 13.91
CA THR A 178 -4.33 -10.75 12.45
C THR A 178 -4.86 -9.51 11.75
N ILE A 179 -4.03 -8.88 10.91
CA ILE A 179 -4.33 -7.64 10.20
C ILE A 179 -4.44 -7.96 8.70
N PRO A 180 -5.57 -7.72 8.04
CA PRO A 180 -5.67 -7.91 6.59
C PRO A 180 -4.79 -6.88 5.85
N TRP A 181 -4.31 -7.23 4.66
CA TRP A 181 -3.51 -6.32 3.82
C TRP A 181 -4.17 -4.95 3.64
N SER A 182 -5.49 -4.90 3.48
CA SER A 182 -6.26 -3.65 3.34
C SER A 182 -6.23 -2.71 4.55
N LYS A 183 -5.79 -3.21 5.71
CA LYS A 183 -5.54 -2.42 6.92
C LYS A 183 -4.04 -2.22 7.19
N PHE A 184 -3.17 -3.03 6.59
CA PHE A 184 -1.72 -2.89 6.74
C PHE A 184 -1.08 -1.99 5.68
N TYR A 185 -1.61 -1.97 4.46
CA TYR A 185 -1.06 -1.21 3.35
C TYR A 185 -2.11 -0.22 2.83
N PHE A 186 -1.77 1.06 2.86
CA PHE A 186 -2.57 2.12 2.29
C PHE A 186 -1.90 2.75 1.09
N ASP A 187 -2.71 3.04 0.09
CA ASP A 187 -2.37 3.81 -1.09
C ASP A 187 -3.51 4.80 -1.38
N HIS A 188 -3.42 5.50 -2.51
CA HIS A 188 -4.46 6.44 -2.96
C HIS A 188 -5.90 5.87 -2.95
N SER A 189 -6.06 4.56 -3.19
CA SER A 189 -7.36 3.90 -3.36
C SER A 189 -8.11 3.63 -2.06
N ASN A 190 -7.41 3.48 -0.93
CA ASN A 190 -8.01 3.14 0.37
C ASN A 190 -7.64 4.11 1.49
N LEU A 191 -6.90 5.19 1.21
CA LEU A 191 -6.50 6.16 2.22
C LEU A 191 -7.68 6.82 2.95
N CYS A 192 -8.83 6.98 2.29
CA CYS A 192 -10.06 7.50 2.90
C CYS A 192 -10.61 6.59 4.02
N ASP A 193 -10.24 5.31 4.06
CA ASP A 193 -10.67 4.39 5.11
C ASP A 193 -9.75 4.43 6.34
N PHE A 194 -8.62 5.15 6.31
CA PHE A 194 -7.60 5.11 7.36
C PHE A 194 -8.16 5.45 8.75
N THR A 195 -8.82 6.61 8.87
CA THR A 195 -9.41 7.07 10.13
C THR A 195 -10.59 6.20 10.58
N ARG A 196 -11.29 5.55 9.65
CA ARG A 196 -12.32 4.55 9.96
C ARG A 196 -11.73 3.33 10.65
N TYR A 197 -10.53 2.91 10.27
CA TYR A 197 -9.89 1.72 10.85
C TYR A 197 -9.09 2.02 12.12
N TYR A 198 -8.40 3.16 12.17
CA TYR A 198 -7.43 3.45 13.22
C TYR A 198 -7.85 4.57 14.17
N GLY A 199 -8.96 5.26 13.88
CA GLY A 199 -9.41 6.40 14.65
C GLY A 199 -8.47 7.60 14.53
N THR A 200 -8.59 8.51 15.49
CA THR A 200 -7.82 9.77 15.55
C THR A 200 -7.19 9.90 16.92
N GLY A 201 -5.98 10.45 17.01
CA GLY A 201 -5.31 10.68 18.31
C GLY A 201 -4.48 9.51 18.82
N THR A 202 -4.67 8.30 18.27
CA THR A 202 -3.95 7.07 18.61
C THR A 202 -2.85 6.76 17.60
N LEU A 203 -1.74 6.18 18.08
CA LEU A 203 -0.72 5.61 17.20
C LEU A 203 -1.21 4.26 16.66
N THR A 204 -0.97 4.02 15.39
CA THR A 204 -1.22 2.72 14.77
C THR A 204 -0.15 1.70 15.16
N ILE A 205 -0.44 0.44 14.88
CA ILE A 205 0.61 -0.55 14.62
C ILE A 205 1.52 -0.06 13.46
N PRO A 206 2.76 -0.56 13.34
CA PRO A 206 3.55 -0.34 12.14
C PRO A 206 2.83 -0.82 10.89
N LEU A 207 2.68 0.07 9.91
CA LEU A 207 1.98 -0.19 8.66
C LEU A 207 2.57 0.66 7.54
N ALA A 208 2.24 0.31 6.30
CA ALA A 208 2.79 0.94 5.12
C ALA A 208 1.78 1.93 4.50
N ILE A 209 2.25 3.12 4.14
CA ILE A 209 1.52 4.05 3.27
C ILE A 209 2.39 4.37 2.06
N SER A 210 1.85 4.14 0.85
CA SER A 210 2.46 4.56 -0.40
C SER A 210 1.81 5.82 -0.95
N GLY A 211 2.62 6.63 -1.62
CA GLY A 211 2.12 7.82 -2.29
C GLY A 211 3.22 8.61 -2.98
N TYR A 212 2.80 9.49 -3.88
CA TYR A 212 3.70 10.41 -4.56
C TYR A 212 3.98 11.58 -3.63
N VAL A 213 5.25 11.95 -3.46
CA VAL A 213 5.63 13.15 -2.71
C VAL A 213 5.15 14.38 -3.49
N GLN A 214 4.10 15.02 -3.02
CA GLN A 214 3.51 16.19 -3.67
C GLN A 214 4.35 17.44 -3.38
N ASP A 215 4.70 17.63 -2.11
CA ASP A 215 5.47 18.78 -1.66
C ASP A 215 6.40 18.40 -0.49
N ILE A 216 7.48 19.16 -0.33
CA ILE A 216 8.41 19.06 0.80
C ILE A 216 8.51 20.47 1.38
N ARG A 217 7.83 20.69 2.51
CA ARG A 217 7.81 22.00 3.18
C ARG A 217 9.01 22.12 4.11
N PRO A 218 9.73 23.26 4.09
CA PRO A 218 10.82 23.50 5.02
C PRO A 218 10.30 23.74 6.45
N PRO A 219 11.19 23.68 7.47
CA PRO A 219 10.88 24.09 8.81
C PRO A 219 10.38 25.53 8.86
N SER A 220 9.57 25.83 9.86
CA SER A 220 9.10 27.18 10.18
C SER A 220 9.32 27.47 11.66
N GLU A 221 9.19 28.73 12.07
CA GLU A 221 9.29 29.13 13.49
C GLU A 221 8.37 28.31 14.42
N ARG A 222 7.20 27.90 13.91
CA ARG A 222 6.20 27.14 14.68
C ARG A 222 6.39 25.63 14.59
N PHE A 223 7.21 25.14 13.65
CA PHE A 223 7.39 23.72 13.41
C PHE A 223 8.81 23.43 12.88
N PRO A 224 9.72 22.89 13.69
CA PRO A 224 11.16 22.83 13.40
C PRO A 224 11.58 21.66 12.49
N HIS A 225 10.63 21.03 11.78
CA HIS A 225 10.89 19.86 10.95
C HIS A 225 10.42 20.08 9.51
N HIS A 226 11.10 19.43 8.57
CA HIS A 226 10.58 19.35 7.21
C HIS A 226 9.34 18.44 7.18
N VAL A 227 8.41 18.71 6.27
CA VAL A 227 7.22 17.88 6.06
C VAL A 227 7.12 17.48 4.60
N ALA A 228 7.26 16.19 4.33
CA ALA A 228 6.91 15.62 3.02
C ALA A 228 5.41 15.30 3.03
N GLU A 229 4.64 16.02 2.20
CA GLU A 229 3.21 15.76 2.00
C GLU A 229 3.03 14.85 0.80
N LEU A 230 2.31 13.74 0.97
CA LEU A 230 1.99 12.85 -0.15
C LEU A 230 0.67 13.25 -0.80
N THR A 231 0.47 12.85 -2.04
CA THR A 231 -0.75 13.13 -2.78
C THR A 231 -1.99 12.58 -2.09
N SER A 232 -3.00 13.43 -1.90
CA SER A 232 -4.31 13.04 -1.37
C SER A 232 -5.31 12.65 -2.47
N PRO A 233 -6.23 11.71 -2.19
CA PRO A 233 -7.41 11.49 -3.03
C PRO A 233 -8.31 12.72 -3.10
N TYR A 234 -9.00 12.86 -4.23
CA TYR A 234 -10.12 13.79 -4.34
C TYR A 234 -11.30 13.22 -3.55
N VAL A 235 -11.93 14.05 -2.71
CA VAL A 235 -13.06 13.65 -1.89
C VAL A 235 -14.22 14.61 -2.16
N GLU A 236 -15.37 14.04 -2.48
CA GLU A 236 -16.61 14.81 -2.64
C GLU A 236 -17.19 15.17 -1.28
N PRO A 237 -17.86 16.33 -1.17
CA PRO A 237 -18.61 16.66 0.04
C PRO A 237 -19.70 15.62 0.29
N ASP A 238 -19.89 15.27 1.55
CA ASP A 238 -21.02 14.43 1.95
C ASP A 238 -22.36 15.20 1.82
N LYS A 239 -23.46 14.51 2.13
CA LYS A 239 -24.83 15.09 2.11
C LYS A 239 -24.99 16.34 3.00
N ASN A 240 -24.10 16.55 3.96
CA ASN A 240 -24.10 17.70 4.85
C ASN A 240 -23.08 18.78 4.41
N GLY A 241 -22.48 18.64 3.22
CA GLY A 241 -21.46 19.57 2.72
C GLY A 241 -20.08 19.38 3.36
N VAL A 242 -19.82 18.28 4.07
CA VAL A 242 -18.55 18.04 4.75
C VAL A 242 -17.60 17.28 3.84
N VAL A 243 -16.42 17.84 3.60
CA VAL A 243 -15.33 17.18 2.86
C VAL A 243 -14.31 16.63 3.85
N ARG A 244 -14.20 15.30 3.95
CA ARG A 244 -13.19 14.61 4.78
C ARG A 244 -11.97 14.23 3.96
N LYS A 245 -10.94 15.08 4.00
CA LYS A 245 -9.77 14.93 3.15
C LYS A 245 -8.62 14.28 3.93
N PRO A 246 -8.20 13.04 3.61
CA PRO A 246 -6.99 12.47 4.18
C PRO A 246 -5.75 13.17 3.61
N VAL A 247 -4.82 13.55 4.49
CA VAL A 247 -3.58 14.25 4.15
C VAL A 247 -2.40 13.49 4.78
N PRO A 248 -1.81 12.53 4.04
CA PRO A 248 -0.66 11.78 4.53
C PRO A 248 0.59 12.66 4.54
N GLN A 249 1.26 12.71 5.69
CA GLN A 249 2.41 13.58 5.94
C GLN A 249 3.52 12.84 6.67
N VAL A 250 4.75 12.99 6.20
CA VAL A 250 5.94 12.44 6.82
C VAL A 250 6.77 13.59 7.39
N ILE A 251 6.91 13.60 8.70
CA ILE A 251 7.65 14.59 9.46
C ILE A 251 9.10 14.12 9.56
N LEU A 252 10.01 14.88 8.96
CA LEU A 252 11.43 14.57 8.88
C LEU A 252 12.17 15.27 10.02
N LYS A 253 12.53 14.53 11.07
CA LYS A 253 13.25 15.09 12.24
C LYS A 253 14.65 15.56 11.88
N GLN A 254 15.29 14.91 10.91
CA GLN A 254 16.60 15.29 10.39
C GLN A 254 16.45 15.96 9.02
N SER A 255 16.98 17.18 8.87
CA SER A 255 16.91 17.93 7.62
C SER A 255 17.54 17.20 6.43
N ALA A 256 18.58 16.39 6.66
CA ALA A 256 19.23 15.59 5.61
C ALA A 256 18.31 14.57 4.93
N LEU A 257 17.20 14.17 5.58
CA LEU A 257 16.23 13.26 4.96
C LEU A 257 15.43 13.95 3.85
N ALA A 258 15.24 15.27 3.93
CA ALA A 258 14.50 16.01 2.91
C ALA A 258 15.18 15.93 1.54
N SER A 259 16.53 15.92 1.51
CA SER A 259 17.30 15.75 0.27
C SER A 259 17.23 14.36 -0.36
N LEU A 260 16.74 13.35 0.38
CA LEU A 260 16.58 11.98 -0.13
C LEU A 260 15.23 11.77 -0.82
N LEU A 261 14.28 12.70 -0.65
CA LEU A 261 12.95 12.64 -1.23
C LEU A 261 12.86 13.56 -2.45
N LYS A 262 12.29 13.05 -3.53
CA LYS A 262 12.05 13.80 -4.77
C LYS A 262 10.56 14.06 -4.93
N ARG A 263 10.21 15.31 -5.28
CA ARG A 263 8.83 15.65 -5.63
C ARG A 263 8.38 14.84 -6.86
N GLN A 264 7.11 14.48 -6.88
CA GLN A 264 6.44 13.69 -7.92
C GLN A 264 6.98 12.25 -8.10
N HIS A 265 7.81 11.77 -7.17
CA HIS A 265 8.22 10.37 -7.12
C HIS A 265 7.39 9.62 -6.08
N GLU A 266 7.17 8.33 -6.33
CA GLU A 266 6.43 7.46 -5.42
C GLU A 266 7.38 6.82 -4.42
N TYR A 267 6.93 6.78 -3.16
CA TYR A 267 7.64 6.12 -2.07
C TYR A 267 6.66 5.26 -1.27
N ILE A 268 7.20 4.22 -0.63
CA ILE A 268 6.53 3.51 0.47
C ILE A 268 7.17 3.96 1.77
N PHE A 269 6.36 4.39 2.72
CA PHE A 269 6.77 4.73 4.08
C PHE A 269 6.24 3.68 5.05
N PHE A 270 7.12 3.15 5.91
CA PHE A 270 6.76 2.09 6.87
C PHE A 270 7.08 2.46 8.32
N GLY A 271 6.05 2.42 9.15
CA GLY A 271 6.16 2.56 10.60
C GLY A 271 4.83 3.00 11.21
N GLN A 272 4.89 3.69 12.36
CA GLN A 272 3.68 4.06 13.10
C GLN A 272 3.14 5.41 12.64
N TRP A 273 1.82 5.46 12.45
CA TRP A 273 1.11 6.63 11.98
C TRP A 273 0.14 7.12 13.05
N LYS A 274 -0.22 8.40 12.98
CA LYS A 274 -1.25 8.99 13.84
C LYS A 274 -2.09 9.96 13.03
N ALA A 275 -3.40 9.75 13.04
CA ALA A 275 -4.33 10.71 12.43
C ALA A 275 -4.71 11.84 13.40
N ARG A 276 -4.77 13.06 12.90
CA ARG A 276 -5.33 14.25 13.56
C ARG A 276 -6.34 14.91 12.65
N VAL A 277 -7.44 15.41 13.21
CA VAL A 277 -8.46 16.11 12.44
C VAL A 277 -8.32 17.61 12.66
N ARG A 278 -8.20 18.36 11.56
CA ARG A 278 -8.27 19.82 11.54
C ARG A 278 -9.52 20.25 10.81
N ARG A 279 -10.41 20.96 11.51
CA ARG A 279 -11.59 21.59 10.90
C ARG A 279 -11.23 22.95 10.33
N THR A 280 -11.77 23.28 9.17
CA THR A 280 -11.67 24.61 8.56
C THR A 280 -12.94 24.89 7.75
N SER A 281 -13.48 26.09 7.88
CA SER A 281 -14.59 26.55 7.03
C SER A 281 -14.07 26.75 5.60
N GLY A 282 -14.86 26.40 4.58
CA GLY A 282 -14.43 26.59 3.20
C GLY A 282 -14.13 28.06 2.87
N ARG A 283 -13.29 28.28 1.85
CA ARG A 283 -12.86 29.62 1.46
C ARG A 283 -13.99 30.31 0.67
N GLY A 284 -14.49 31.44 1.20
CA GLY A 284 -15.47 32.32 0.56
C GLY A 284 -16.72 32.54 1.41
N GLU A 285 -17.26 33.76 1.40
CA GLU A 285 -18.44 34.18 2.21
C GLU A 285 -19.71 33.35 1.93
N ASN A 286 -19.76 32.63 0.80
CA ASN A 286 -20.88 31.77 0.38
C ASN A 286 -20.59 30.26 0.47
N SER A 287 -19.48 29.84 1.08
CA SER A 287 -19.12 28.43 1.17
C SER A 287 -19.81 27.75 2.35
N ASN A 288 -20.90 27.02 2.08
CA ASN A 288 -21.52 26.10 3.05
C ASN A 288 -20.68 24.82 3.31
N GLN A 289 -19.53 24.67 2.66
CA GLN A 289 -18.69 23.49 2.81
C GLN A 289 -17.80 23.57 4.05
N THR A 290 -17.78 22.47 4.80
CA THR A 290 -16.87 22.29 5.93
C THR A 290 -15.76 21.32 5.54
N TRP A 291 -14.51 21.75 5.69
CA TRP A 291 -13.35 20.89 5.45
C TRP A 291 -12.87 20.27 6.75
N LEU A 292 -12.79 18.94 6.75
CA LEU A 292 -12.14 18.15 7.79
C LEU A 292 -10.90 17.52 7.17
N PHE A 293 -9.74 18.11 7.46
CA PHE A 293 -8.46 17.55 7.05
C PHE A 293 -8.06 16.48 8.06
N GLU A 294 -7.92 15.25 7.59
CA GLU A 294 -7.46 14.12 8.37
C GLU A 294 -5.95 13.97 8.10
N ASN A 295 -5.15 14.73 8.85
CA ASN A 295 -3.68 14.69 8.74
C ASN A 295 -3.18 13.35 9.30
N ILE A 296 -2.66 12.48 8.43
CA ILE A 296 -2.14 11.16 8.79
C ILE A 296 -0.62 11.29 8.86
N GLU A 297 -0.10 11.41 10.06
CA GLU A 297 1.28 11.83 10.33
C GLU A 297 2.16 10.65 10.74
N MET A 298 3.35 10.55 10.15
CA MET A 298 4.44 9.67 10.59
C MET A 298 5.69 10.50 10.88
N TYR A 299 6.37 10.22 11.98
CA TYR A 299 7.61 10.90 12.36
C TYR A 299 8.79 9.97 12.10
N ILE A 300 9.78 10.45 11.35
CA ILE A 300 10.98 9.69 11.04
C ILE A 300 12.23 10.48 11.39
N ASP A 301 13.27 9.79 11.84
CA ASP A 301 14.60 10.34 12.09
C ASP A 301 15.68 9.66 11.22
N GLN A 302 15.31 8.66 10.42
CA GLN A 302 16.23 7.88 9.59
C GLN A 302 15.63 7.57 8.22
N ALA A 303 16.51 7.29 7.25
CA ALA A 303 16.14 7.05 5.84
C ALA A 303 15.58 5.64 5.60
N ASP A 304 15.75 4.74 6.57
CA ASP A 304 15.32 3.36 6.52
C ASP A 304 13.78 3.20 6.58
N HIS A 305 13.08 4.25 6.97
CA HIS A 305 11.62 4.28 6.97
C HIS A 305 10.97 4.38 5.59
N PHE A 306 11.74 4.56 4.51
CA PHE A 306 11.17 4.66 3.17
C PHE A 306 12.03 4.05 2.06
N ILE A 307 11.36 3.70 0.96
CA ILE A 307 11.98 3.25 -0.29
C ILE A 307 11.29 3.93 -1.47
N GLU A 308 12.08 4.37 -2.46
CA GLU A 308 11.58 4.86 -3.76
C GLU A 308 11.07 3.67 -4.57
N CYS A 309 9.90 3.81 -5.21
CA CYS A 309 9.26 2.74 -5.99
C CYS A 309 9.66 2.78 -7.47
#